data_AF-A0A847LHI7-F1
#
_entry.id   AF-A0A847LHI7-F1
#
_cell.length_a   1.000
_cell.length_b   1.000
_cell.length_c   1.000
_cell.angle_alpha   90.00
_cell.angle_beta   90.00
_cell.angle_gamma   90.00
#
_symmetry.space_group_name_H-M   'P 1'
#
loop_
_entity.id
_entity.type
_entity.pdbx_description
1 polymer ?
#
loop_
_entity_poly.entity_id
_entity_poly.type
_entity_poly.pdbx_seq_one_letter_code
_entity_poly.pdbx_strand_id
1 'polypeptide(L)'
;MKLNRLPQTINIFTRTTKGKRREGNDIRDRNRNLLVTPLEEKAITALSSASIPWDHGAAMKCLIDLAGWKQLHQPFQARAQKRFRQVRAAITSMVNGSKKTTGTDILNYSPRYRSTITGRISEKGGNIQATWAGFRRAVLSGFMVENGGDLYNYDIVKSQCTNISVSTGFKPLQAFLKIKNSTHAQRLRTDEGTFKRLLYGTIFNGGKVQTAPAQDQFKVEQARDHGIYTIRVRKANPTGRSRKRTIHIRLHRPCSVLGSGSLTLTGTKNLAEDNADGPRRVRPLRGALPLGIHTCTGTKRLFCIKTSVDGKNVLRNLGMMPVPTPSSYADPDKQRKLNDLRVQISRKMRKADWHLFCHGLGMYFLPVTGALDILYEKIMAGAEIQKSGRNSGRSFIKNLLGRTLYLDIHPRTGKPFTPHTRKKTALAFDVQGKEAAIIHSITVRGKKYRFEPLLNLHDGLITRGPIPQACIDEVIEDLGIPFELIPKPL
;
A
#
# COMPACT_ATOMS: atom_id res chain seq x y z
N MET A 1 -19.89 -27.74 -26.71
CA MET A 1 -20.85 -27.26 -25.67
C MET A 1 -20.93 -25.73 -25.75
N LYS A 2 -22.11 -25.16 -26.00
CA LYS A 2 -22.34 -23.71 -26.08
C LYS A 2 -22.54 -23.17 -24.66
N LEU A 3 -21.73 -22.21 -24.22
CA LEU A 3 -21.92 -21.46 -22.97
C LEU A 3 -23.28 -20.75 -23.02
N ASN A 4 -24.24 -21.27 -22.26
CA ASN A 4 -25.55 -20.63 -22.08
C ASN A 4 -25.37 -19.32 -21.33
N ARG A 5 -26.03 -18.28 -21.84
CA ARG A 5 -26.09 -16.92 -21.30
C ARG A 5 -26.41 -16.96 -19.79
N LEU A 6 -25.57 -16.31 -18.98
CA LEU A 6 -25.82 -16.06 -17.57
C LEU A 6 -27.19 -15.34 -17.40
N PRO A 7 -27.99 -15.70 -16.38
CA PRO A 7 -29.30 -15.10 -16.16
C PRO A 7 -29.16 -13.60 -15.86
N GLN A 8 -30.06 -12.81 -16.45
CA GLN A 8 -30.15 -11.37 -16.23
C GLN A 8 -30.40 -11.08 -14.74
N THR A 9 -29.67 -10.09 -14.22
CA THR A 9 -29.71 -9.61 -12.83
C THR A 9 -31.13 -9.23 -12.41
N ILE A 10 -31.62 -9.81 -11.30
CA ILE A 10 -32.88 -9.41 -10.66
C ILE A 10 -32.66 -8.05 -9.98
N ASN A 11 -33.31 -7.01 -10.50
CA ASN A 11 -33.33 -5.70 -9.85
C ASN A 11 -34.33 -5.71 -8.69
N ILE A 12 -33.86 -5.93 -7.47
CA ILE A 12 -34.68 -5.74 -6.26
C ILE A 12 -34.69 -4.24 -5.93
N PHE A 13 -35.70 -3.52 -6.42
CA PHE A 13 -35.98 -2.14 -6.00
C PHE A 13 -36.79 -2.14 -4.70
N THR A 14 -36.15 -1.85 -3.56
CA THR A 14 -36.87 -1.51 -2.34
C THR A 14 -37.43 -0.10 -2.44
N ARG A 15 -38.76 -0.01 -2.56
CA ARG A 15 -39.51 1.25 -2.68
C ARG A 15 -39.45 2.00 -1.34
N THR A 16 -38.57 2.98 -1.22
CA THR A 16 -38.55 3.91 -0.07
C THR A 16 -39.41 5.13 -0.37
N THR A 17 -40.15 5.57 0.64
CA THR A 17 -41.21 6.59 0.57
C THR A 17 -40.71 7.96 0.12
N LYS A 18 -41.56 8.67 -0.64
CA LYS A 18 -41.32 9.98 -1.28
C LYS A 18 -41.03 11.08 -0.25
N GLY A 19 -39.76 11.35 0.00
CA GLY A 19 -39.28 12.65 0.49
C GLY A 19 -38.37 13.27 -0.58
N LYS A 20 -38.51 14.57 -0.87
CA LYS A 20 -37.63 15.33 -1.78
C LYS A 20 -36.18 15.24 -1.31
N ARG A 21 -35.46 14.19 -1.70
CA ARG A 21 -34.04 14.02 -1.43
C ARG A 21 -33.27 14.91 -2.41
N ARG A 22 -32.39 15.77 -1.88
CA ARG A 22 -31.40 16.52 -2.66
C ARG A 22 -30.59 15.52 -3.50
N GLU A 23 -30.46 15.76 -4.81
CA GLU A 23 -29.78 14.88 -5.79
C GLU A 23 -28.37 14.43 -5.37
N GLY A 24 -27.68 15.21 -4.50
CA GLY A 24 -26.38 14.83 -3.94
C GLY A 24 -26.37 13.58 -3.04
N ASN A 25 -27.49 13.24 -2.39
CA ASN A 25 -27.60 12.01 -1.60
C ASN A 25 -27.82 10.76 -2.47
N ASP A 26 -28.34 10.95 -3.68
CA ASP A 26 -28.67 9.86 -4.60
C ASP A 26 -27.40 9.17 -5.12
N ILE A 27 -26.30 9.91 -5.35
CA ILE A 27 -25.03 9.32 -5.80
C ILE A 27 -24.38 8.46 -4.69
N ARG A 28 -24.46 8.88 -3.43
CA ARG A 28 -23.95 8.08 -2.30
C ARG A 28 -24.79 6.83 -2.07
N ASP A 29 -26.12 6.91 -2.25
CA ASP A 29 -27.00 5.77 -2.08
C ASP A 29 -26.97 4.81 -3.28
N ARG A 30 -26.82 5.31 -4.52
CA ARG A 30 -26.57 4.48 -5.72
C ARG A 30 -25.23 3.74 -5.68
N ASN A 31 -24.18 4.38 -5.13
CA ASN A 31 -22.90 3.72 -4.87
C ASN A 31 -22.89 2.90 -3.56
N ARG A 32 -23.90 3.00 -2.69
CA ARG A 32 -24.07 2.12 -1.51
C ARG A 32 -24.88 0.88 -1.85
N ASN A 33 -25.83 0.98 -2.78
CA ASN A 33 -26.47 -0.16 -3.43
C ASN A 33 -25.54 -0.74 -4.50
N LEU A 34 -24.32 -1.09 -4.09
CA LEU A 34 -23.47 -2.00 -4.84
C LEU A 34 -24.23 -3.33 -4.91
N LEU A 35 -25.02 -3.53 -5.98
CA LEU A 35 -25.80 -4.75 -6.22
C LEU A 35 -24.92 -5.98 -6.06
N VAL A 36 -25.11 -6.70 -4.94
CA VAL A 36 -24.38 -7.93 -4.67
C VAL A 36 -24.70 -8.91 -5.78
N THR A 37 -23.66 -9.39 -6.46
CA THR A 37 -23.85 -10.31 -7.57
C THR A 37 -24.25 -11.68 -7.02
N PRO A 38 -24.97 -12.52 -7.79
CA PRO A 38 -25.39 -13.83 -7.30
C PRO A 38 -24.22 -14.70 -6.81
N LEU A 39 -23.05 -14.60 -7.44
CA LEU A 39 -21.85 -15.31 -7.02
C LEU A 39 -21.32 -14.81 -5.67
N GLU A 40 -21.31 -13.49 -5.45
CA GLU A 40 -20.92 -12.90 -4.16
C GLU A 40 -21.90 -13.24 -3.05
N GLU A 41 -23.20 -13.21 -3.34
CA GLU A 41 -24.22 -13.56 -2.35
C GLU A 41 -24.06 -15.01 -1.89
N LYS A 42 -23.86 -15.94 -2.83
CA LYS A 42 -23.57 -17.35 -2.51
C LYS A 42 -22.29 -17.50 -1.69
N ALA A 43 -21.22 -16.79 -2.05
CA ALA A 43 -19.96 -16.84 -1.30
C ALA A 43 -20.10 -16.25 0.12
N ILE A 44 -20.81 -15.13 0.28
CA ILE A 44 -21.12 -14.53 1.58
C ILE A 44 -21.94 -15.49 2.42
N THR A 45 -22.98 -16.11 1.86
CA THR A 45 -23.81 -17.08 2.57
C THR A 45 -23.00 -18.27 3.04
N ALA A 46 -22.18 -18.87 2.16
CA ALA A 46 -21.31 -20.00 2.51
C ALA A 46 -20.33 -19.67 3.65
N LEU A 47 -19.68 -18.50 3.60
CA LEU A 47 -18.73 -18.09 4.63
C LEU A 47 -19.41 -17.64 5.94
N SER A 48 -20.58 -17.01 5.86
CA SER A 48 -21.33 -16.59 7.05
C SER A 48 -22.07 -17.72 7.75
N SER A 49 -22.28 -18.86 7.07
CA SER A 49 -22.74 -20.09 7.72
C SER A 49 -21.64 -20.85 8.47
N ALA A 50 -20.36 -20.54 8.20
CA ALA A 50 -19.25 -21.20 8.88
C ALA A 50 -19.24 -20.85 10.37
N SER A 51 -19.04 -21.87 11.21
CA SER A 51 -18.77 -21.71 12.63
C SER A 51 -17.28 -21.90 12.85
N ILE A 52 -16.60 -20.83 13.24
CA ILE A 52 -15.15 -20.83 13.43
C ILE A 52 -14.86 -20.92 14.92
N PRO A 53 -14.47 -22.09 15.43
CA PRO A 53 -13.95 -22.21 16.78
C PRO A 53 -12.66 -21.40 16.91
N TRP A 54 -12.52 -20.71 18.04
CA TRP A 54 -11.39 -19.83 18.28
C TRP A 54 -11.00 -19.85 19.76
N ASP A 55 -9.70 -19.83 20.01
CA ASP A 55 -9.12 -19.86 21.36
C ASP A 55 -9.11 -18.45 21.97
N HIS A 56 -10.01 -18.20 22.91
CA HIS A 56 -10.13 -16.91 23.59
C HIS A 56 -8.90 -16.60 24.44
N GLY A 57 -8.36 -17.60 25.15
CA GLY A 57 -7.17 -17.45 26.00
C GLY A 57 -5.95 -17.03 25.17
N ALA A 58 -5.69 -17.71 24.06
CA ALA A 58 -4.59 -17.37 23.15
C ALA A 58 -4.77 -15.98 22.52
N ALA A 59 -6.00 -15.60 22.17
CA ALA A 59 -6.30 -14.27 21.66
C ALA A 59 -5.98 -13.17 22.69
N MET A 60 -6.41 -13.37 23.94
CA MET A 60 -6.18 -12.43 25.04
C MET A 60 -4.69 -12.33 25.38
N LYS A 61 -3.97 -13.45 25.39
CA LYS A 61 -2.51 -13.46 25.53
C LYS A 61 -1.83 -12.61 24.46
N CYS A 62 -2.22 -12.76 23.18
CA CYS A 62 -1.67 -11.93 22.10
C CYS A 62 -1.94 -10.43 22.30
N LEU A 63 -3.12 -10.07 22.83
CA LEU A 63 -3.46 -8.68 23.11
C LEU A 63 -2.61 -8.10 24.24
N ILE A 64 -2.38 -8.88 25.31
CA ILE A 64 -1.52 -8.51 26.45
C ILE A 64 -0.06 -8.34 26.00
N ASP A 65 0.47 -9.31 25.24
CA ASP A 65 1.85 -9.27 24.72
C ASP A 65 2.06 -8.00 23.85
N LEU A 66 1.07 -7.64 23.03
CA LEU A 66 1.10 -6.40 22.25
C LEU A 66 1.02 -5.13 23.11
N ALA A 67 0.26 -5.16 24.21
CA ALA A 67 0.13 -4.03 25.11
C ALA A 67 1.46 -3.74 25.82
N GLY A 68 2.15 -4.79 26.29
CA GLY A 68 3.51 -4.68 26.85
C GLY A 68 4.51 -4.13 25.84
N TRP A 69 4.49 -4.64 24.60
CA TRP A 69 5.34 -4.12 23.51
C TRP A 69 5.13 -2.64 23.21
N LYS A 70 3.89 -2.14 23.32
CA LYS A 70 3.58 -0.72 23.10
C LYS A 70 4.28 0.18 24.13
N GLN A 71 4.50 -0.30 25.35
CA GLN A 71 5.15 0.46 26.41
C GLN A 71 6.68 0.55 26.22
N LEU A 72 7.31 -0.49 25.64
CA LEU A 72 8.77 -0.63 25.64
C LEU A 72 9.51 -0.02 24.43
N HIS A 73 8.85 0.26 23.30
CA HIS A 73 9.57 0.59 22.05
C HIS A 73 9.04 1.78 21.24
N GLN A 74 9.58 2.99 21.50
CA GLN A 74 9.28 4.26 20.82
C GLN A 74 9.21 4.23 19.26
N PRO A 75 10.21 3.71 18.51
CA PRO A 75 10.15 3.75 17.04
C PRO A 75 9.20 2.71 16.41
N PHE A 76 8.76 1.70 17.16
CA PHE A 76 7.80 0.68 16.68
C PHE A 76 6.34 0.96 17.07
N GLN A 77 6.10 2.06 17.81
CA GLN A 77 4.80 2.39 18.36
C GLN A 77 3.69 2.45 17.29
N ALA A 78 3.91 3.07 16.13
CA ALA A 78 2.84 3.22 15.13
C ALA A 78 2.34 1.86 14.58
N ARG A 79 3.26 0.92 14.30
CA ARG A 79 2.90 -0.42 13.79
C ARG A 79 2.28 -1.28 14.89
N ALA A 80 2.87 -1.26 16.10
CA ALA A 80 2.34 -1.97 17.25
C ALA A 80 0.94 -1.46 17.64
N GLN A 81 0.72 -0.13 17.68
CA GLN A 81 -0.59 0.49 17.92
C GLN A 81 -1.61 0.13 16.84
N LYS A 82 -1.21 0.10 15.56
CA LYS A 82 -2.11 -0.36 14.49
C LYS A 82 -2.52 -1.81 14.72
N ARG A 83 -1.58 -2.70 14.99
CA ARG A 83 -1.83 -4.13 15.27
C ARG A 83 -2.72 -4.32 16.50
N PHE A 84 -2.43 -3.60 17.58
CA PHE A 84 -3.23 -3.62 18.81
C PHE A 84 -4.68 -3.22 18.54
N ARG A 85 -4.91 -2.13 17.78
CA ARG A 85 -6.27 -1.72 17.39
C ARG A 85 -6.98 -2.79 16.55
N GLN A 86 -6.26 -3.41 15.61
CA GLN A 86 -6.82 -4.47 14.77
C GLN A 86 -7.21 -5.71 15.58
N VAL A 87 -6.34 -6.16 16.49
CA VAL A 87 -6.63 -7.33 17.34
C VAL A 87 -7.72 -7.05 18.35
N ARG A 88 -7.68 -5.89 19.01
CA ARG A 88 -8.77 -5.48 19.91
C ARG A 88 -10.12 -5.49 19.16
N ALA A 89 -10.18 -4.91 17.97
CA ALA A 89 -11.40 -4.90 17.16
C ALA A 89 -11.84 -6.32 16.76
N ALA A 90 -10.89 -7.19 16.39
CA ALA A 90 -11.18 -8.59 16.07
C ALA A 90 -11.74 -9.33 17.28
N ILE A 91 -11.09 -9.26 18.45
CA ILE A 91 -11.55 -9.90 19.69
C ILE A 91 -12.94 -9.39 20.07
N THR A 92 -13.16 -8.07 20.09
CA THR A 92 -14.48 -7.50 20.40
C THR A 92 -15.55 -8.05 19.47
N SER A 93 -15.28 -8.16 18.16
CA SER A 93 -16.25 -8.72 17.23
C SER A 93 -16.46 -10.22 17.41
N MET A 94 -15.39 -10.97 17.70
CA MET A 94 -15.48 -12.40 17.92
C MET A 94 -16.31 -12.67 19.18
N VAL A 95 -16.04 -11.99 20.29
CA VAL A 95 -16.82 -12.08 21.53
C VAL A 95 -18.30 -11.73 21.29
N ASN A 96 -18.58 -10.59 20.63
CA ASN A 96 -19.96 -10.17 20.34
C ASN A 96 -20.69 -11.09 19.36
N GLY A 97 -19.95 -11.78 18.49
CA GLY A 97 -20.48 -12.72 17.52
C GLY A 97 -20.47 -14.18 18.00
N SER A 98 -19.97 -14.44 19.21
CA SER A 98 -19.82 -15.79 19.72
C SER A 98 -21.01 -16.24 20.55
N LYS A 99 -21.37 -17.51 20.40
CA LYS A 99 -22.19 -18.22 21.39
C LYS A 99 -21.25 -18.97 22.33
N LYS A 100 -21.49 -18.90 23.64
CA LYS A 100 -20.72 -19.67 24.62
C LYS A 100 -20.98 -21.16 24.39
N THR A 101 -19.92 -21.91 24.24
CA THR A 101 -19.89 -23.37 24.36
C THR A 101 -19.70 -23.70 25.85
N THR A 102 -20.45 -24.67 26.37
CA THR A 102 -20.40 -25.04 27.78
C THR A 102 -19.05 -25.69 28.12
N GLY A 103 -18.27 -25.05 29.01
CA GLY A 103 -17.15 -25.69 29.71
C GLY A 103 -15.73 -25.47 29.17
N THR A 104 -15.52 -24.74 28.06
CA THR A 104 -14.18 -24.50 27.47
C THR A 104 -13.94 -23.03 27.11
N ASP A 105 -12.67 -22.58 27.08
CA ASP A 105 -12.25 -21.26 26.57
C ASP A 105 -12.38 -21.12 25.03
N ILE A 106 -12.80 -22.19 24.35
CA ILE A 106 -13.09 -22.18 22.93
C ILE A 106 -14.49 -21.64 22.72
N LEU A 107 -14.59 -20.60 21.89
CA LEU A 107 -15.83 -19.96 21.49
C LEU A 107 -16.07 -20.17 20.00
N ASN A 108 -17.33 -20.14 19.57
CA ASN A 108 -17.69 -20.27 18.15
C ASN A 108 -18.03 -18.91 17.55
N TYR A 109 -17.21 -18.46 16.59
CA TYR A 109 -17.37 -17.19 15.89
C TYR A 109 -17.99 -17.40 14.50
N SER A 110 -19.09 -16.71 14.20
CA SER A 110 -19.67 -16.67 12.85
C SER A 110 -19.38 -15.32 12.17
N PRO A 111 -18.47 -15.28 11.18
CA PRO A 111 -18.09 -14.04 10.53
C PRO A 111 -19.24 -13.47 9.69
N ARG A 112 -19.41 -12.16 9.75
CA ARG A 112 -20.38 -11.44 8.91
C ARG A 112 -19.62 -10.71 7.82
N TYR A 113 -20.06 -10.81 6.57
CA TYR A 113 -19.40 -10.14 5.45
C TYR A 113 -20.25 -9.03 4.83
N ARG A 114 -19.56 -8.11 4.14
CA ARG A 114 -20.12 -7.17 3.15
C ARG A 114 -19.27 -7.22 1.91
N SER A 115 -19.89 -7.03 0.75
CA SER A 115 -19.11 -6.77 -0.45
C SER A 115 -18.55 -5.34 -0.47
N THR A 116 -17.47 -5.16 -1.24
CA THR A 116 -16.80 -3.90 -1.54
C THR A 116 -16.97 -3.55 -3.01
N ILE A 117 -16.54 -2.34 -3.41
CA ILE A 117 -16.70 -1.89 -4.80
C ILE A 117 -16.02 -2.81 -5.82
N THR A 118 -14.87 -3.40 -5.47
CA THR A 118 -14.15 -4.31 -6.38
C THR A 118 -14.78 -5.70 -6.43
N GLY A 119 -15.84 -5.93 -5.66
CA GLY A 119 -16.46 -7.22 -5.47
C GLY A 119 -15.73 -8.10 -4.45
N ARG A 120 -14.60 -7.69 -3.88
CA ARG A 120 -14.03 -8.39 -2.72
C ARG A 120 -15.01 -8.35 -1.55
N ILE A 121 -15.07 -9.41 -0.75
CA ILE A 121 -15.78 -9.39 0.53
C ILE A 121 -14.87 -8.93 1.67
N SER A 122 -15.45 -8.16 2.57
CA SER A 122 -14.82 -7.66 3.78
C SER A 122 -15.68 -8.01 4.97
N GLU A 123 -15.03 -8.47 6.03
CA GLU A 123 -15.67 -8.77 7.29
C GLU A 123 -16.26 -7.49 7.93
N LYS A 124 -17.45 -7.61 8.52
CA LYS A 124 -18.19 -6.56 9.23
C LYS A 124 -17.89 -6.67 10.71
N GLY A 125 -17.31 -5.63 11.30
CA GLY A 125 -17.02 -5.57 12.74
C GLY A 125 -15.78 -6.37 13.12
N GLY A 126 -15.70 -7.62 12.65
CA GLY A 126 -14.54 -8.48 12.79
C GLY A 126 -13.50 -8.07 11.77
N ASN A 127 -12.25 -7.98 12.22
CA ASN A 127 -11.12 -7.66 11.37
C ASN A 127 -10.15 -8.84 11.36
N ILE A 128 -10.61 -10.09 11.53
CA ILE A 128 -9.70 -11.25 11.48
C ILE A 128 -8.96 -11.29 10.15
N GLN A 129 -9.64 -10.89 9.06
CA GLN A 129 -9.05 -10.67 7.74
C GLN A 129 -7.91 -9.63 7.75
N ALA A 130 -8.04 -8.56 8.55
CA ALA A 130 -7.06 -7.47 8.63
C ALA A 130 -6.01 -7.64 9.75
N THR A 131 -6.12 -8.65 10.61
CA THR A 131 -5.09 -8.98 11.60
C THR A 131 -3.81 -9.50 10.93
N TRP A 132 -2.73 -9.67 11.68
CA TRP A 132 -1.52 -10.29 11.16
C TRP A 132 -1.59 -11.82 11.29
N ALA A 133 -0.85 -12.55 10.45
CA ALA A 133 -0.88 -14.01 10.41
C ALA A 133 -0.58 -14.69 11.76
N GLY A 134 0.38 -14.16 12.52
CA GLY A 134 0.68 -14.69 13.87
C GLY A 134 -0.48 -14.60 14.86
N PHE A 135 -1.35 -13.59 14.76
CA PHE A 135 -2.56 -13.55 15.60
C PHE A 135 -3.52 -14.64 15.14
N ARG A 136 -3.82 -14.70 13.83
CA ARG A 136 -4.71 -15.74 13.27
C ARG A 136 -4.26 -17.15 13.67
N ARG A 137 -2.97 -17.45 13.57
CA ARG A 137 -2.39 -18.70 14.10
C ARG A 137 -2.77 -18.96 15.54
N ALA A 138 -2.48 -17.99 16.41
CA ALA A 138 -2.71 -18.17 17.84
C ALA A 138 -4.20 -18.39 18.14
N VAL A 139 -5.10 -17.72 17.41
CA VAL A 139 -6.54 -17.91 17.65
C VAL A 139 -7.07 -19.20 17.04
N LEU A 140 -6.50 -19.66 15.92
CA LEU A 140 -6.92 -20.88 15.22
C LEU A 140 -6.16 -22.13 15.68
N SER A 141 -5.09 -22.00 16.47
CA SER A 141 -4.26 -23.13 16.89
C SER A 141 -4.98 -24.08 17.82
N GLY A 142 -5.86 -23.57 18.70
CA GLY A 142 -6.69 -24.43 19.57
C GLY A 142 -7.54 -25.41 18.75
N PHE A 143 -8.04 -24.97 17.59
CA PHE A 143 -8.81 -25.84 16.69
C PHE A 143 -7.96 -26.91 16.00
N MET A 144 -6.69 -26.61 15.66
CA MET A 144 -5.81 -27.57 15.00
C MET A 144 -5.57 -28.82 15.86
N VAL A 145 -5.51 -28.64 17.18
CA VAL A 145 -5.25 -29.74 18.13
C VAL A 145 -6.47 -30.62 18.30
N GLU A 146 -7.67 -30.04 18.45
CA GLU A 146 -8.89 -30.79 18.74
C GLU A 146 -9.47 -31.55 17.53
N ASN A 147 -9.21 -31.06 16.31
CA ASN A 147 -9.82 -31.61 15.09
C ASN A 147 -8.79 -32.24 14.15
N GLY A 148 -7.65 -32.72 14.67
CA GLY A 148 -6.68 -33.49 13.88
C GLY A 148 -5.94 -32.71 12.78
N GLY A 149 -5.91 -31.37 12.82
CA GLY A 149 -5.09 -30.56 11.92
C GLY A 149 -5.71 -30.20 10.56
N ASP A 150 -7.03 -30.35 10.38
CA ASP A 150 -7.71 -30.19 9.09
C ASP A 150 -7.85 -28.75 8.55
N LEU A 151 -7.10 -27.78 9.07
CA LEU A 151 -7.13 -26.41 8.57
C LEU A 151 -6.05 -26.17 7.50
N TYR A 152 -6.47 -25.55 6.41
CA TYR A 152 -5.59 -25.18 5.32
C TYR A 152 -5.73 -23.69 5.03
N ASN A 153 -4.61 -23.00 4.89
CA ASN A 153 -4.55 -21.59 4.50
C ASN A 153 -3.99 -21.51 3.09
N TYR A 154 -4.81 -21.11 2.12
CA TYR A 154 -4.40 -20.96 0.73
C TYR A 154 -4.26 -19.49 0.34
N ASP A 155 -3.33 -19.22 -0.57
CA ASP A 155 -3.08 -17.89 -1.14
C ASP A 155 -2.83 -18.03 -2.64
N ILE A 156 -3.35 -17.11 -3.46
CA ILE A 156 -3.13 -17.14 -4.91
C ILE A 156 -1.71 -16.63 -5.22
N VAL A 157 -0.92 -17.40 -5.97
CA VAL A 157 0.47 -17.06 -6.30
C VAL A 157 0.54 -15.79 -7.16
N LYS A 158 1.09 -14.72 -6.58
CA LYS A 158 1.36 -13.43 -7.29
C LYS A 158 0.12 -12.94 -8.07
N SER A 159 -1.08 -13.20 -7.54
CA SER A 159 -2.38 -13.02 -8.20
C SER A 159 -2.48 -11.78 -9.08
N GLN A 160 -2.14 -10.61 -8.54
CA GLN A 160 -2.27 -9.33 -9.23
C GLN A 160 -1.34 -9.23 -10.44
N CYS A 161 -0.09 -9.64 -10.26
CA CYS A 161 0.89 -9.61 -11.33
C CYS A 161 0.54 -10.63 -12.42
N THR A 162 0.10 -11.83 -12.03
CA THR A 162 -0.36 -12.87 -12.95
C THR A 162 -1.57 -12.38 -13.76
N ASN A 163 -2.56 -11.78 -13.09
CA ASN A 163 -3.75 -11.21 -13.74
C ASN A 163 -3.38 -10.11 -14.74
N ILE A 164 -2.48 -9.19 -14.38
CA ILE A 164 -2.00 -8.15 -15.30
C ILE A 164 -1.28 -8.79 -16.49
N SER A 165 -0.40 -9.74 -16.24
CA SER A 165 0.38 -10.45 -17.26
C SER A 165 -0.51 -11.18 -18.27
N VAL A 166 -1.49 -11.95 -17.80
CA VAL A 166 -2.45 -12.67 -18.65
C VAL A 166 -3.30 -11.69 -19.46
N SER A 167 -3.85 -10.65 -18.80
CA SER A 167 -4.74 -9.69 -19.45
C SER A 167 -4.02 -8.84 -20.51
N THR A 168 -2.73 -8.58 -20.33
CA THR A 168 -1.95 -7.74 -21.24
C THR A 168 -1.25 -8.55 -22.32
N GLY A 169 -0.84 -9.78 -22.04
CA GLY A 169 0.08 -10.54 -22.88
C GLY A 169 1.50 -9.95 -22.91
N PHE A 170 1.85 -9.06 -21.96
CA PHE A 170 3.08 -8.28 -22.02
C PHE A 170 4.30 -9.14 -21.63
N LYS A 171 5.02 -9.62 -22.65
CA LYS A 171 6.20 -10.51 -22.49
C LYS A 171 7.25 -10.00 -21.48
N PRO A 172 7.61 -8.71 -21.41
CA PRO A 172 8.54 -8.23 -20.40
C PRO A 172 8.07 -8.44 -18.96
N LEU A 173 6.76 -8.30 -18.68
CA LEU A 173 6.21 -8.62 -17.37
C LEU A 173 6.26 -10.13 -17.10
N GLN A 174 5.96 -10.98 -18.08
CA GLN A 174 6.09 -12.44 -17.93
C GLN A 174 7.53 -12.84 -17.56
N ALA A 175 8.53 -12.30 -18.27
CA ALA A 175 9.94 -12.53 -17.97
C ALA A 175 10.31 -12.03 -16.57
N PHE A 176 9.81 -10.86 -16.18
CA PHE A 176 9.97 -10.33 -14.82
C PHE A 176 9.41 -11.29 -13.77
N LEU A 177 8.20 -11.85 -13.97
CA LEU A 177 7.55 -12.71 -12.98
C LEU A 177 8.17 -14.10 -12.83
N LYS A 178 8.93 -14.58 -13.82
CA LYS A 178 9.71 -15.82 -13.71
C LYS A 178 10.86 -15.71 -12.70
N ILE A 179 11.32 -14.50 -12.41
CA ILE A 179 12.40 -14.28 -11.44
C ILE A 179 11.83 -14.31 -10.01
N LYS A 180 12.56 -14.92 -9.08
CA LYS A 180 12.18 -14.94 -7.65
C LYS A 180 12.24 -13.53 -7.08
N ASN A 181 11.30 -13.20 -6.19
CA ASN A 181 11.26 -11.89 -5.53
C ASN A 181 12.54 -11.60 -4.72
N SER A 182 13.16 -12.63 -4.14
CA SER A 182 14.45 -12.52 -3.45
C SER A 182 15.58 -12.08 -4.38
N THR A 183 15.65 -12.63 -5.59
CA THR A 183 16.61 -12.22 -6.61
C THR A 183 16.38 -10.77 -7.03
N HIS A 184 15.12 -10.35 -7.19
CA HIS A 184 14.83 -8.95 -7.49
C HIS A 184 15.22 -8.01 -6.35
N ALA A 185 14.96 -8.42 -5.11
CA ALA A 185 15.34 -7.66 -3.93
C ALA A 185 16.86 -7.51 -3.82
N GLN A 186 17.62 -8.58 -4.10
CA GLN A 186 19.08 -8.56 -4.15
C GLN A 186 19.60 -7.58 -5.20
N ARG A 187 19.04 -7.58 -6.43
CA ARG A 187 19.40 -6.63 -7.49
C ARG A 187 19.17 -5.17 -7.08
N LEU A 188 18.11 -4.93 -6.30
CA LEU A 188 17.78 -3.61 -5.76
C LEU A 188 18.45 -3.30 -4.41
N ARG A 189 19.32 -4.18 -3.91
CA ARG A 189 20.00 -4.06 -2.61
C ARG A 189 19.02 -3.82 -1.47
N THR A 190 17.93 -4.58 -1.44
CA THR A 190 16.86 -4.49 -0.44
C THR A 190 16.39 -5.87 0.02
N ASP A 191 15.55 -5.93 1.05
CA ASP A 191 14.90 -7.17 1.47
C ASP A 191 13.65 -7.48 0.64
N GLU A 192 13.27 -8.75 0.57
CA GLU A 192 12.12 -9.20 -0.23
C GLU A 192 10.81 -8.49 0.16
N GLY A 193 10.62 -8.20 1.46
CA GLY A 193 9.44 -7.51 1.95
C GLY A 193 9.38 -6.06 1.47
N THR A 194 10.51 -5.36 1.43
CA THR A 194 10.61 -4.01 0.86
C THR A 194 10.42 -4.03 -0.65
N PHE A 195 11.02 -4.97 -1.37
CA PHE A 195 10.78 -5.13 -2.82
C PHE A 195 9.30 -5.33 -3.13
N LYS A 196 8.61 -6.26 -2.44
CA LYS A 196 7.17 -6.48 -2.61
C LYS A 196 6.35 -5.21 -2.38
N ARG A 197 6.68 -4.42 -1.35
CA ARG A 197 6.02 -3.13 -1.09
C ARG A 197 6.22 -2.13 -2.23
N LEU A 198 7.42 -2.07 -2.82
CA LEU A 198 7.71 -1.21 -3.97
C LEU A 198 6.93 -1.67 -5.22
N LEU A 199 6.92 -2.98 -5.49
CA LEU A 199 6.19 -3.58 -6.61
C LEU A 199 4.69 -3.30 -6.52
N TYR A 200 4.05 -3.67 -5.41
CA TYR A 200 2.61 -3.46 -5.21
C TYR A 200 2.26 -1.98 -5.04
N GLY A 201 3.15 -1.18 -4.45
CA GLY A 201 3.02 0.27 -4.43
C GLY A 201 2.97 0.86 -5.84
N THR A 202 3.80 0.35 -6.76
CA THR A 202 3.81 0.76 -8.17
C THR A 202 2.51 0.37 -8.88
N ILE A 203 2.06 -0.88 -8.71
CA ILE A 203 0.80 -1.39 -9.28
C ILE A 203 -0.39 -0.53 -8.82
N PHE A 204 -0.55 -0.38 -7.50
CA PHE A 204 -1.68 0.37 -6.92
C PHE A 204 -1.47 1.88 -6.88
N ASN A 205 -0.41 2.38 -7.46
CA ASN A 205 -0.28 3.80 -7.77
C ASN A 205 -0.32 4.05 -9.27
N GLY A 206 -0.90 3.13 -10.06
CA GLY A 206 -1.11 3.31 -11.49
C GLY A 206 0.19 3.46 -12.29
N GLY A 207 1.27 2.83 -11.82
CA GLY A 207 2.60 2.91 -12.41
C GLY A 207 3.43 4.12 -11.97
N LYS A 208 2.87 5.06 -11.18
CA LYS A 208 3.70 6.14 -10.63
C LYS A 208 4.51 5.62 -9.46
N VAL A 209 5.81 5.44 -9.68
CA VAL A 209 6.77 5.38 -8.58
C VAL A 209 6.84 6.79 -8.00
N GLN A 210 6.27 7.00 -6.80
CA GLN A 210 6.48 8.26 -6.09
C GLN A 210 7.94 8.32 -5.66
N THR A 211 8.79 8.89 -6.50
CA THR A 211 10.15 9.27 -6.17
C THR A 211 10.12 10.54 -5.33
N ALA A 212 9.51 10.49 -4.15
CA ALA A 212 9.58 11.60 -3.21
C ALA A 212 10.82 11.40 -2.31
N PRO A 213 11.49 12.50 -1.93
CA PRO A 213 10.90 13.31 -0.88
C PRO A 213 10.14 14.46 -1.51
N ALA A 214 9.09 14.94 -0.83
CA ALA A 214 8.50 16.21 -1.17
C ALA A 214 9.65 17.19 -1.39
N GLN A 215 9.81 17.70 -2.62
CA GLN A 215 10.61 18.88 -2.81
C GLN A 215 9.93 19.91 -1.91
N ASP A 216 10.56 20.25 -0.79
CA ASP A 216 10.28 21.51 -0.14
C ASP A 216 10.57 22.56 -1.22
N GLN A 217 9.53 22.99 -1.94
CA GLN A 217 9.65 24.04 -2.93
C GLN A 217 9.85 25.34 -2.16
N PHE A 218 11.12 25.70 -2.00
CA PHE A 218 11.49 26.99 -1.43
C PHE A 218 11.27 28.06 -2.50
N LYS A 219 10.18 28.82 -2.39
CA LYS A 219 9.98 30.01 -3.22
C LYS A 219 10.77 31.16 -2.59
N VAL A 220 11.88 31.56 -3.20
CA VAL A 220 12.64 32.74 -2.78
C VAL A 220 11.93 33.98 -3.33
N GLU A 221 11.27 34.73 -2.47
CA GLU A 221 10.70 36.04 -2.81
C GLU A 221 11.71 37.11 -2.38
N GLN A 222 12.30 37.82 -3.35
CA GLN A 222 13.30 38.86 -3.09
C GLN A 222 12.58 40.15 -2.68
N ALA A 223 12.92 40.73 -1.53
CA ALA A 223 12.61 42.12 -1.20
C ALA A 223 13.93 42.89 -1.21
N ARG A 224 14.02 43.94 -2.02
CA ARG A 224 15.16 44.86 -2.06
C ARG A 224 14.88 45.98 -1.09
N ASP A 225 15.44 45.91 0.10
CA ASP A 225 15.71 47.09 0.91
C ASP A 225 17.04 46.89 1.67
N HIS A 226 17.95 47.85 1.51
CA HIS A 226 19.15 48.08 2.35
C HIS A 226 20.09 46.88 2.61
N GLY A 227 20.34 46.02 1.62
CA GLY A 227 21.39 44.98 1.72
C GLY A 227 21.04 43.80 2.63
N ILE A 228 19.78 43.66 3.07
CA ILE A 228 19.28 42.50 3.79
C ILE A 228 18.40 41.68 2.84
N TYR A 229 18.82 40.45 2.56
CA TYR A 229 18.03 39.52 1.77
C TYR A 229 17.10 38.75 2.69
N THR A 230 15.80 38.93 2.52
CA THR A 230 14.80 38.17 3.27
C THR A 230 14.37 36.95 2.46
N ILE A 231 14.73 35.75 2.91
CA ILE A 231 14.28 34.50 2.30
C ILE A 231 13.05 34.02 3.05
N ARG A 232 11.89 34.07 2.38
CA ARG A 232 10.65 33.49 2.91
C ARG A 232 10.56 32.02 2.54
N VAL A 233 10.77 31.14 3.50
CA VAL A 233 10.62 29.71 3.33
C VAL A 233 9.15 29.32 3.57
N ARG A 234 8.48 28.86 2.50
CA ARG A 234 7.17 28.21 2.62
C ARG A 234 7.35 26.71 2.62
N LYS A 235 7.08 26.05 3.74
CA LYS A 235 6.99 24.59 3.76
C LYS A 235 5.60 24.18 3.31
N ALA A 236 5.50 23.53 2.15
CA ALA A 236 4.25 22.97 1.67
C ALA A 236 3.91 21.74 2.51
N ASN A 237 2.91 21.87 3.39
CA ASN A 237 2.44 20.76 4.20
C ASN A 237 1.32 20.03 3.43
N PRO A 238 1.27 18.68 3.41
CA PRO A 238 0.23 17.92 2.68
C PRO A 238 -1.20 18.21 3.15
N THR A 239 -1.37 18.86 4.31
CA THR A 239 -2.65 19.23 4.92
C THR A 239 -3.17 20.60 4.51
N GLY A 240 -2.47 21.33 3.62
CA GLY A 240 -2.90 22.65 3.13
C GLY A 240 -2.61 23.82 4.07
N ARG A 241 -2.10 23.58 5.29
CA ARG A 241 -1.65 24.66 6.20
C ARG A 241 -0.15 24.86 6.07
N SER A 242 0.27 25.94 5.40
CA SER A 242 1.68 26.34 5.32
C SER A 242 2.11 27.10 6.57
N ARG A 243 3.17 26.67 7.25
CA ARG A 243 3.90 27.53 8.20
C ARG A 243 4.89 28.38 7.40
N LYS A 244 4.82 29.70 7.52
CA LYS A 244 5.81 30.63 6.98
C LYS A 244 6.96 30.72 7.98
N ARG A 245 8.20 30.53 7.52
CA ARG A 245 9.40 30.92 8.26
C ARG A 245 10.14 31.96 7.44
N THR A 246 10.52 33.05 8.08
CA THR A 246 11.30 34.12 7.45
C THR A 246 12.74 34.00 7.95
N ILE A 247 13.70 33.91 7.03
CA ILE A 247 15.13 33.90 7.35
C ILE A 247 15.71 35.18 6.78
N HIS A 248 16.32 36.01 7.62
CA HIS A 248 17.02 37.22 7.20
C HIS A 248 18.51 36.90 7.04
N ILE A 249 19.07 37.17 5.85
CA ILE A 249 20.49 37.01 5.57
C ILE A 249 21.06 38.39 5.24
N ARG A 250 22.00 38.86 6.07
CA ARG A 250 22.74 40.11 5.83
C ARG A 250 24.05 39.76 5.16
N LEU A 251 24.27 40.25 3.94
CA LEU A 251 25.56 40.09 3.25
C LEU A 251 26.44 41.30 3.55
N HIS A 252 27.69 41.06 3.95
CA HIS A 252 28.62 42.13 4.33
C HIS A 252 29.25 42.88 3.14
N ARG A 253 28.98 42.46 1.90
CA ARG A 253 29.42 43.18 0.69
C ARG A 253 28.32 43.17 -0.39
N PRO A 254 28.19 44.25 -1.17
CA PRO A 254 27.25 44.28 -2.29
C PRO A 254 27.71 43.30 -3.38
N CYS A 255 26.91 42.27 -3.63
CA CYS A 255 27.06 41.40 -4.80
C CYS A 255 25.95 41.72 -5.81
N SER A 256 26.32 42.03 -7.05
CA SER A 256 25.38 42.15 -8.16
C SER A 256 24.87 40.77 -8.56
N VAL A 257 23.56 40.55 -8.42
CA VAL A 257 22.89 39.33 -8.89
C VAL A 257 22.31 39.61 -10.27
N LEU A 258 22.95 39.08 -11.31
CA LEU A 258 22.45 39.10 -12.69
C LEU A 258 21.61 37.83 -12.93
N GLY A 259 20.29 37.96 -12.83
CA GLY A 259 19.31 36.97 -13.31
C GLY A 259 18.53 36.19 -12.23
N SER A 260 17.34 35.72 -12.61
CA SER A 260 16.50 34.82 -11.82
C SER A 260 17.12 33.41 -11.76
N GLY A 261 17.87 33.11 -10.71
CA GLY A 261 18.44 31.78 -10.45
C GLY A 261 17.85 31.14 -9.18
N SER A 262 17.71 29.81 -9.18
CA SER A 262 17.38 29.07 -7.96
C SER A 262 18.62 28.90 -7.08
N LEU A 263 18.59 29.42 -5.86
CA LEU A 263 19.65 29.21 -4.87
C LEU A 263 19.41 27.87 -4.14
N THR A 264 20.38 26.95 -4.17
CA THR A 264 20.32 25.72 -3.37
C THR A 264 21.30 25.83 -2.21
N LEU A 265 20.81 25.96 -0.97
CA LEU A 265 21.64 25.95 0.24
C LEU A 265 22.07 24.51 0.56
N THR A 266 23.39 24.26 0.62
CA THR A 266 23.96 23.00 1.10
C THR A 266 24.57 23.20 2.49
N GLY A 267 23.98 22.56 3.49
CA GLY A 267 24.51 22.46 4.85
C GLY A 267 23.80 23.35 5.86
N THR A 268 23.13 22.74 6.84
CA THR A 268 22.81 23.39 8.11
C THR A 268 23.42 22.55 9.22
N LYS A 269 24.48 23.05 9.86
CA LYS A 269 24.76 22.67 11.25
C LYS A 269 23.73 23.39 12.12
N ASN A 270 23.18 22.68 13.10
CA ASN A 270 22.20 23.22 14.05
C ASN A 270 22.72 24.54 14.65
N LEU A 271 22.03 25.64 14.38
CA LEU A 271 22.11 26.84 15.21
C LEU A 271 21.11 26.63 16.35
N ALA A 272 21.60 26.82 17.57
CA ALA A 272 20.83 26.66 18.79
C ALA A 272 19.62 27.61 18.82
N GLU A 273 18.55 27.17 19.47
CA GLU A 273 17.37 27.97 19.78
C GLU A 273 17.74 28.98 20.89
N ASP A 274 17.88 30.26 20.54
CA ASP A 274 17.91 31.33 21.54
C ASP A 274 16.52 31.96 21.63
N ASN A 275 15.88 31.80 22.79
CA ASN A 275 14.67 32.51 23.16
C ASN A 275 15.00 33.98 23.44
N ALA A 276 14.10 34.87 23.01
CA ALA A 276 14.19 36.30 23.21
C ALA A 276 14.16 36.64 24.70
N ASP A 277 15.20 37.31 25.21
CA ASP A 277 15.07 38.53 26.03
C ASP A 277 16.45 39.15 26.33
N GLY A 278 16.63 40.42 25.93
CA GLY A 278 17.71 41.30 26.37
C GLY A 278 18.85 41.58 25.37
N PRO A 279 19.37 42.82 25.27
CA PRO A 279 20.46 43.16 24.36
C PRO A 279 21.81 42.79 24.99
N ARG A 280 22.57 41.87 24.37
CA ARG A 280 23.98 41.65 24.70
C ARG A 280 24.88 41.65 23.47
N ARG A 281 26.07 42.24 23.68
CA ARG A 281 27.13 42.52 22.69
C ARG A 281 27.56 41.27 21.92
N VAL A 282 27.66 41.41 20.60
CA VAL A 282 28.22 40.41 19.68
C VAL A 282 29.74 40.33 19.86
N ARG A 283 30.29 39.14 20.13
CA ARG A 283 31.73 38.86 20.00
C ARG A 283 32.03 38.29 18.60
N PRO A 284 33.13 38.68 17.93
CA PRO A 284 33.47 38.14 16.62
C PRO A 284 34.14 36.77 16.78
N LEU A 285 33.65 35.76 16.03
CA LEU A 285 34.38 34.52 15.78
C LEU A 285 35.44 34.77 14.71
N ARG A 286 36.73 34.67 15.08
CA ARG A 286 37.86 34.60 14.13
C ARG A 286 37.97 33.19 13.55
N GLY A 287 38.05 33.10 12.23
CA GLY A 287 38.34 31.85 11.52
C GLY A 287 37.69 31.80 10.14
N ALA A 288 38.20 32.59 9.19
CA ALA A 288 37.81 32.49 7.78
C ALA A 288 38.85 31.65 7.03
N LEU A 289 38.43 30.53 6.43
CA LEU A 289 39.17 29.86 5.36
C LEU A 289 38.83 30.54 4.02
N PRO A 290 39.79 30.76 3.11
CA PRO A 290 39.52 31.43 1.84
C PRO A 290 38.78 30.49 0.87
N LEU A 291 37.62 30.92 0.39
CA LEU A 291 36.95 30.35 -0.77
C LEU A 291 37.39 31.16 -2.00
N GLY A 292 38.25 30.58 -2.84
CA GLY A 292 38.59 31.14 -4.14
C GLY A 292 37.45 30.92 -5.15
N ILE A 293 37.12 31.94 -5.93
CA ILE A 293 36.19 31.86 -7.06
C ILE A 293 37.01 32.10 -8.34
N HIS A 294 37.08 31.11 -9.23
CA HIS A 294 37.56 31.31 -10.59
C HIS A 294 36.37 31.54 -11.53
N THR A 295 36.48 32.57 -12.37
CA THR A 295 35.53 32.88 -13.44
C THR A 295 36.07 32.35 -14.77
N CYS A 296 35.29 31.49 -15.45
CA CYS A 296 35.50 31.17 -16.87
C CYS A 296 34.39 31.84 -17.69
N THR A 297 34.76 32.70 -18.63
CA THR A 297 33.88 33.36 -19.60
C THR A 297 33.43 32.35 -20.67
N GLY A 298 32.13 32.22 -20.86
CA GLY A 298 31.51 31.29 -21.82
C GLY A 298 30.06 30.98 -21.46
N THR A 299 29.17 31.05 -22.44
CA THR A 299 27.70 31.11 -22.30
C THR A 299 27.07 29.82 -21.76
N LYS A 300 26.12 30.01 -20.82
CA LYS A 300 25.38 29.02 -19.99
C LYS A 300 26.18 28.38 -18.84
N ARG A 301 26.03 28.94 -17.63
CA ARG A 301 26.64 28.43 -16.39
C ARG A 301 25.65 27.64 -15.52
N LEU A 302 25.96 26.36 -15.29
CA LEU A 302 25.55 25.59 -14.10
C LEU A 302 26.67 25.75 -13.06
N PHE A 303 26.34 26.20 -11.85
CA PHE A 303 27.32 26.25 -10.75
C PHE A 303 27.47 24.86 -10.13
N CYS A 304 28.63 24.24 -10.30
CA CYS A 304 29.02 23.04 -9.57
C CYS A 304 30.13 23.41 -8.57
N ILE A 305 29.86 23.26 -7.27
CA ILE A 305 30.88 23.37 -6.24
C ILE A 305 31.59 22.02 -6.19
N LYS A 306 32.85 21.98 -6.67
CA LYS A 306 33.75 20.83 -6.49
C LYS A 306 34.50 21.04 -5.18
N THR A 307 34.27 20.17 -4.19
CA THR A 307 35.24 20.00 -3.10
C THR A 307 36.27 18.99 -3.58
N SER A 308 37.50 19.44 -3.85
CA SER A 308 38.65 18.56 -3.98
C SER A 308 38.88 17.87 -2.63
N VAL A 309 38.89 16.55 -2.62
CA VAL A 309 39.53 15.77 -1.56
C VAL A 309 40.47 14.82 -2.28
N ASP A 310 41.74 14.91 -1.91
CA ASP A 310 42.86 14.23 -2.53
C ASP A 310 42.59 12.75 -2.80
N GLY A 311 43.00 12.33 -4.00
CA GLY A 311 42.94 10.95 -4.43
C GLY A 311 43.85 10.06 -3.60
N LYS A 312 43.26 9.04 -2.99
CA LYS A 312 43.88 7.72 -2.84
C LYS A 312 42.84 6.65 -3.10
N ASN A 313 43.11 5.84 -4.13
CA ASN A 313 42.43 4.60 -4.45
C ASN A 313 42.43 3.67 -3.23
N VAL A 314 41.25 3.34 -2.72
CA VAL A 314 41.02 2.11 -1.94
C VAL A 314 39.68 1.51 -2.38
N LEU A 315 39.66 0.91 -3.58
CA LEU A 315 38.75 -0.19 -3.86
C LEU A 315 39.42 -1.47 -3.33
N ARG A 316 39.28 -1.74 -2.03
CA ARG A 316 39.54 -3.07 -1.46
C ARG A 316 38.23 -3.65 -0.93
N ASN A 317 37.81 -4.73 -1.57
CA ASN A 317 36.95 -5.82 -1.09
C ASN A 317 36.06 -5.52 0.13
N LEU A 318 34.84 -5.04 -0.13
CA LEU A 318 33.72 -5.32 0.78
C LEU A 318 33.12 -6.67 0.41
N GLY A 319 33.82 -7.75 0.79
CA GLY A 319 33.21 -9.06 0.93
C GLY A 319 32.17 -8.98 2.05
N MET A 320 30.90 -8.76 1.71
CA MET A 320 29.83 -8.77 2.68
C MET A 320 29.42 -10.22 2.96
N MET A 321 29.74 -10.69 4.16
CA MET A 321 29.27 -11.98 4.70
C MET A 321 27.73 -12.05 4.67
N PRO A 322 27.16 -13.28 4.54
CA PRO A 322 25.72 -13.47 4.53
C PRO A 322 25.07 -12.95 5.82
N VAL A 323 23.98 -12.21 5.66
CA VAL A 323 23.14 -11.72 6.77
C VAL A 323 22.39 -12.91 7.38
N PRO A 324 22.57 -13.23 8.68
CA PRO A 324 21.85 -14.33 9.32
C PRO A 324 20.34 -14.05 9.40
N THR A 325 19.54 -15.11 9.28
CA THR A 325 18.08 -15.06 9.44
C THR A 325 17.66 -14.73 10.88
N PRO A 326 16.47 -14.17 11.11
CA PRO A 326 16.05 -13.60 12.41
C PRO A 326 15.98 -14.56 13.61
N SER A 327 16.16 -15.87 13.43
CA SER A 327 16.10 -16.86 14.51
C SER A 327 17.37 -16.94 15.37
N SER A 328 18.45 -16.23 15.03
CA SER A 328 19.73 -16.30 15.75
C SER A 328 20.03 -15.11 16.68
N TYR A 329 19.05 -14.28 17.04
CA TYR A 329 19.31 -13.06 17.81
C TYR A 329 18.55 -13.02 19.14
N ALA A 330 19.17 -13.60 20.17
CA ALA A 330 18.76 -13.41 21.56
C ALA A 330 19.39 -12.15 22.20
N ASP A 331 20.23 -11.40 21.47
CA ASP A 331 21.01 -10.28 21.99
C ASP A 331 20.43 -8.91 21.58
N PRO A 332 19.80 -8.17 22.52
CA PRO A 332 19.21 -6.86 22.28
C PRO A 332 20.22 -5.80 21.80
N ASP A 333 21.49 -5.90 22.18
CA ASP A 333 22.52 -4.91 21.83
C ASP A 333 22.97 -5.06 20.38
N LYS A 334 23.04 -6.30 19.86
CA LYS A 334 23.26 -6.53 18.42
C LYS A 334 22.13 -5.97 17.58
N GLN A 335 20.89 -6.12 18.03
CA GLN A 335 19.72 -5.57 17.35
C GLN A 335 19.71 -4.03 17.37
N ARG A 336 20.12 -3.42 18.49
CA ARG A 336 20.28 -1.97 18.62
C ARG A 336 21.35 -1.43 17.66
N LYS A 337 22.55 -2.03 17.66
CA LYS A 337 23.65 -1.66 16.74
C LYS A 337 23.26 -1.78 15.27
N LEU A 338 22.50 -2.81 14.89
CA LEU A 338 22.01 -2.97 13.52
C LEU A 338 20.98 -1.88 13.14
N ASN A 339 20.10 -1.51 14.07
CA ASN A 339 19.15 -0.42 13.85
C ASN A 339 19.85 0.94 13.73
N ASP A 340 20.86 1.20 14.56
CA ASP A 340 21.68 2.41 14.46
C ASP A 340 22.43 2.47 13.14
N LEU A 341 22.99 1.35 12.68
CA LEU A 341 23.64 1.25 11.37
C LEU A 341 22.66 1.53 10.22
N ARG A 342 21.43 1.03 10.29
CA ARG A 342 20.37 1.32 9.30
C ARG A 342 20.01 2.81 9.27
N VAL A 343 19.88 3.44 10.45
CA VAL A 343 19.63 4.88 10.56
C VAL A 343 20.81 5.68 10.01
N GLN A 344 22.04 5.26 10.27
CA GLN A 344 23.24 5.89 9.72
C GLN A 344 23.34 5.74 8.20
N ILE A 345 23.06 4.56 7.64
CA ILE A 345 23.03 4.33 6.19
C ILE A 345 21.93 5.20 5.54
N SER A 346 20.74 5.25 6.14
CA SER A 346 19.65 6.11 5.67
C SER A 346 19.98 7.60 5.73
N ARG A 347 20.82 8.03 6.68
CA ARG A 347 21.32 9.41 6.80
C ARG A 347 22.50 9.70 5.87
N LYS A 348 23.27 8.67 5.50
CA LYS A 348 24.49 8.76 4.66
C LYS A 348 24.25 8.57 3.17
N MET A 349 23.12 8.02 2.72
CA MET A 349 22.77 8.04 1.30
C MET A 349 22.72 9.50 0.83
N ARG A 350 23.72 9.91 0.05
CA ARG A 350 23.77 11.27 -0.49
C ARG A 350 22.60 11.43 -1.45
N LYS A 351 22.12 12.66 -1.62
CA LYS A 351 21.01 12.98 -2.53
C LYS A 351 21.22 12.40 -3.94
N ALA A 352 22.46 12.35 -4.43
CA ALA A 352 22.84 11.72 -5.69
C ALA A 352 22.61 10.19 -5.69
N ASP A 353 22.97 9.49 -4.61
CA ASP A 353 22.75 8.04 -4.46
C ASP A 353 21.25 7.71 -4.39
N TRP A 354 20.45 8.59 -3.78
CA TRP A 354 18.99 8.46 -3.77
C TRP A 354 18.37 8.70 -5.15
N HIS A 355 18.82 9.71 -5.89
CA HIS A 355 18.36 9.94 -7.26
C HIS A 355 18.74 8.79 -8.19
N LEU A 356 19.96 8.26 -8.09
CA LEU A 356 20.40 7.09 -8.84
C LEU A 356 19.57 5.85 -8.48
N PHE A 357 19.27 5.67 -7.19
CA PHE A 357 18.37 4.61 -6.72
C PHE A 357 16.94 4.78 -7.27
N CYS A 358 16.37 5.98 -7.25
CA CYS A 358 15.04 6.26 -7.81
C CYS A 358 15.01 6.05 -9.33
N HIS A 359 16.04 6.48 -10.06
CA HIS A 359 16.18 6.21 -11.50
C HIS A 359 16.31 4.72 -11.77
N GLY A 360 17.14 4.03 -10.98
CA GLY A 360 17.29 2.58 -11.01
C GLY A 360 15.95 1.87 -10.79
N LEU A 361 15.16 2.31 -9.81
CA LEU A 361 13.82 1.77 -9.56
C LEU A 361 12.86 2.03 -10.72
N GLY A 362 12.86 3.23 -11.30
CA GLY A 362 12.02 3.56 -12.45
C GLY A 362 12.30 2.66 -13.65
N MET A 363 13.59 2.48 -13.99
CA MET A 363 14.01 1.57 -15.05
C MET A 363 13.70 0.12 -14.72
N TYR A 364 13.86 -0.27 -13.45
CA TYR A 364 13.63 -1.65 -13.01
C TYR A 364 12.16 -2.07 -13.08
N PHE A 365 11.25 -1.15 -12.74
CA PHE A 365 9.81 -1.39 -12.80
C PHE A 365 9.18 -1.03 -14.15
N LEU A 366 9.97 -0.64 -15.16
CA LEU A 366 9.47 -0.33 -16.49
C LEU A 366 8.61 -1.45 -17.10
N PRO A 367 8.96 -2.76 -16.95
CA PRO A 367 8.09 -3.83 -17.41
C PRO A 367 6.71 -3.85 -16.73
N VAL A 368 6.66 -3.46 -15.45
CA VAL A 368 5.42 -3.40 -14.68
C VAL A 368 4.60 -2.18 -15.10
N THR A 369 5.21 -1.00 -15.21
CA THR A 369 4.49 0.23 -15.58
C THR A 369 3.93 0.14 -17.00
N GLY A 370 4.70 -0.38 -17.96
CA GLY A 370 4.23 -0.59 -19.34
C GLY A 370 3.04 -1.55 -19.41
N ALA A 371 3.06 -2.64 -18.63
CA ALA A 371 1.91 -3.55 -18.55
C ALA A 371 0.66 -2.86 -17.98
N LEU A 372 0.82 -1.98 -16.97
CA LEU A 372 -0.30 -1.25 -16.38
C LEU A 372 -0.90 -0.22 -17.34
N ASP A 373 -0.08 0.41 -18.19
CA ASP A 373 -0.56 1.28 -19.26
C ASP A 373 -1.40 0.48 -20.27
N ILE A 374 -0.86 -0.63 -20.78
CA ILE A 374 -1.58 -1.51 -21.73
C ILE A 374 -2.90 -2.01 -21.11
N LEU A 375 -2.88 -2.44 -19.85
CA LEU A 375 -4.08 -2.93 -19.18
C LEU A 375 -5.11 -1.81 -19.02
N TYR A 376 -4.67 -0.61 -18.63
CA TYR A 376 -5.57 0.52 -18.48
C TYR A 376 -6.22 0.88 -19.81
N GLU A 377 -5.47 0.95 -20.92
CA GLU A 377 -6.03 1.21 -22.24
C GLU A 377 -7.05 0.14 -22.65
N LYS A 378 -6.77 -1.15 -22.40
CA LYS A 378 -7.75 -2.24 -22.65
C LYS A 378 -9.03 -2.07 -21.83
N ILE A 379 -8.91 -1.72 -20.55
CA ILE A 379 -10.07 -1.47 -19.67
C ILE A 379 -10.89 -0.30 -20.21
N MET A 380 -10.24 0.79 -20.60
CA MET A 380 -10.92 1.99 -21.12
C MET A 380 -11.55 1.74 -22.49
N ALA A 381 -10.93 0.93 -23.34
CA ALA A 381 -11.50 0.52 -24.63
C ALA A 381 -12.77 -0.35 -24.47
N GLY A 382 -12.86 -1.12 -23.38
CA GLY A 382 -14.06 -1.88 -23.01
C GLY A 382 -15.09 -1.09 -22.20
N ALA A 383 -14.89 0.22 -21.98
CA ALA A 383 -15.83 1.03 -21.21
C ALA A 383 -17.14 1.24 -21.99
N GLU A 384 -18.26 0.97 -21.32
CA GLU A 384 -19.60 1.19 -21.86
C GLU A 384 -20.07 2.62 -21.50
N ILE A 385 -20.87 3.23 -22.38
CA ILE A 385 -21.52 4.52 -22.11
C ILE A 385 -23.00 4.26 -21.81
N GLN A 386 -23.41 4.48 -20.56
CA GLN A 386 -24.83 4.45 -20.21
C GLN A 386 -25.46 5.80 -20.58
N LYS A 387 -26.26 5.85 -21.65
CA LYS A 387 -27.08 7.03 -21.95
C LYS A 387 -28.24 7.09 -20.94
N SER A 388 -28.20 8.02 -19.98
CA SER A 388 -29.30 8.24 -19.03
C SER A 388 -30.08 9.50 -19.39
N GLY A 389 -31.05 9.40 -20.30
CA GLY A 389 -31.96 10.50 -20.65
C GLY A 389 -31.26 11.77 -21.17
N ARG A 390 -31.91 12.93 -21.00
CA ARG A 390 -31.50 14.26 -21.55
C ARG A 390 -30.13 14.79 -21.07
N ASN A 391 -29.42 14.11 -20.17
CA ASN A 391 -28.14 14.57 -19.65
C ASN A 391 -27.04 13.51 -19.83
N SER A 392 -25.87 14.01 -20.24
CA SER A 392 -24.60 13.31 -20.52
C SER A 392 -24.51 11.85 -20.08
N GLY A 393 -24.31 10.96 -21.05
CA GLY A 393 -24.07 9.54 -20.78
C GLY A 393 -22.86 9.36 -19.85
N ARG A 394 -23.00 8.51 -18.84
CA ARG A 394 -21.91 8.21 -17.89
C ARG A 394 -21.09 7.05 -18.39
N SER A 395 -19.77 7.19 -18.33
CA SER A 395 -18.85 6.12 -18.68
C SER A 395 -18.66 5.18 -17.51
N PHE A 396 -18.73 3.87 -17.75
CA PHE A 396 -18.51 2.87 -16.72
C PHE A 396 -17.79 1.64 -17.26
N ILE A 397 -17.16 0.90 -16.36
CA ILE A 397 -16.58 -0.41 -16.65
C ILE A 397 -17.23 -1.47 -15.77
N LYS A 398 -17.28 -2.71 -16.27
CA LYS A 398 -17.66 -3.87 -15.48
C LYS A 398 -16.45 -4.75 -15.21
N ASN A 399 -16.35 -5.32 -14.00
CA ASN A 399 -15.35 -6.35 -13.71
C ASN A 399 -15.92 -7.76 -13.94
N LEU A 400 -15.10 -8.79 -13.71
CA LEU A 400 -15.48 -10.19 -13.94
C LEU A 400 -16.67 -10.67 -13.09
N LEU A 401 -16.92 -10.03 -11.95
CA LEU A 401 -18.10 -10.32 -11.13
C LEU A 401 -19.38 -9.64 -11.68
N GLY A 402 -19.27 -8.77 -12.68
CA GLY A 402 -20.38 -7.93 -13.16
C GLY A 402 -20.59 -6.67 -12.32
N ARG A 403 -19.68 -6.34 -11.39
CA ARG A 403 -19.73 -5.06 -10.67
C ARG A 403 -19.52 -3.92 -11.63
N THR A 404 -20.12 -2.77 -11.36
CA THR A 404 -19.99 -1.56 -12.17
C THR A 404 -19.18 -0.49 -11.44
N LEU A 405 -18.20 0.11 -12.13
CA LEU A 405 -17.48 1.30 -11.68
C LEU A 405 -17.71 2.44 -12.67
N TYR A 406 -18.35 3.51 -12.21
CA TYR A 406 -18.45 4.76 -12.96
C TYR A 406 -17.10 5.49 -12.95
N LEU A 407 -16.62 5.91 -14.13
CA LEU A 407 -15.29 6.49 -14.30
C LEU A 407 -15.27 8.01 -14.16
N ASP A 408 -16.45 8.64 -14.03
CA ASP A 408 -16.59 10.09 -13.99
C ASP A 408 -16.47 10.63 -12.56
N ILE A 409 -16.86 9.84 -11.54
CA ILE A 409 -16.99 10.29 -10.15
C ILE A 409 -16.36 9.26 -9.20
N HIS A 410 -15.53 9.75 -8.29
CA HIS A 410 -14.90 8.93 -7.26
C HIS A 410 -15.93 8.43 -6.24
N PRO A 411 -16.07 7.11 -6.03
CA PRO A 411 -17.16 6.50 -5.27
C PRO A 411 -17.20 6.96 -3.80
N ARG A 412 -16.03 7.18 -3.19
CA ARG A 412 -15.92 7.63 -1.80
C ARG A 412 -16.18 9.12 -1.59
N THR A 413 -15.74 9.99 -2.51
CA THR A 413 -15.74 11.44 -2.28
C THR A 413 -16.85 12.16 -3.02
N GLY A 414 -17.44 11.52 -4.04
CA GLY A 414 -18.39 12.16 -4.95
C GLY A 414 -17.76 13.21 -5.87
N LYS A 415 -16.43 13.37 -5.84
CA LYS A 415 -15.71 14.32 -6.70
C LYS A 415 -15.27 13.66 -8.01
N PRO A 416 -15.11 14.42 -9.10
CA PRO A 416 -14.53 13.89 -10.33
C PRO A 416 -13.16 13.25 -10.10
N PHE A 417 -12.85 12.19 -10.84
CA PHE A 417 -11.50 11.62 -10.79
C PHE A 417 -10.49 12.55 -11.46
N THR A 418 -9.27 12.60 -10.93
CA THR A 418 -8.12 13.05 -11.72
C THR A 418 -7.69 11.91 -12.64
N PRO A 419 -6.99 12.16 -13.76
CA PRO A 419 -6.53 11.10 -14.64
C PRO A 419 -5.75 10.00 -13.89
N HIS A 420 -4.92 10.41 -12.92
CA HIS A 420 -4.17 9.51 -12.07
C HIS A 420 -5.04 8.64 -11.15
N THR A 421 -5.99 9.26 -10.44
CA THR A 421 -6.85 8.50 -9.52
C THR A 421 -7.85 7.63 -10.27
N ARG A 422 -8.29 8.03 -11.46
CA ARG A 422 -9.10 7.21 -12.38
C ARG A 422 -8.34 5.94 -12.76
N LYS A 423 -7.11 6.10 -13.30
CA LYS A 423 -6.26 4.97 -13.71
C LYS A 423 -6.02 3.99 -12.56
N LYS A 424 -5.57 4.50 -11.41
CA LYS A 424 -5.37 3.71 -10.20
C LYS A 424 -6.62 2.93 -9.80
N THR A 425 -7.79 3.57 -9.82
CA THR A 425 -9.04 2.96 -9.36
C THR A 425 -9.56 1.93 -10.35
N ALA A 426 -9.50 2.20 -11.66
CA ALA A 426 -9.88 1.26 -12.70
C ALA A 426 -9.01 -0.01 -12.66
N LEU A 427 -7.68 0.14 -12.56
CA LEU A 427 -6.76 -0.99 -12.43
C LEU A 427 -7.04 -1.83 -11.18
N ALA A 428 -7.22 -1.17 -10.01
CA ALA A 428 -7.55 -1.88 -8.79
C ALA A 428 -8.91 -2.61 -8.89
N PHE A 429 -9.89 -1.99 -9.53
CA PHE A 429 -11.23 -2.54 -9.71
C PHE A 429 -11.23 -3.80 -10.60
N ASP A 430 -10.50 -3.79 -11.70
CA ASP A 430 -10.34 -4.94 -12.59
C ASP A 430 -9.54 -6.07 -11.90
N VAL A 431 -8.32 -5.77 -11.47
CA VAL A 431 -7.39 -6.77 -10.93
C VAL A 431 -7.94 -7.44 -9.67
N GLN A 432 -8.50 -6.65 -8.75
CA GLN A 432 -9.09 -7.20 -7.52
C GLN A 432 -10.43 -7.88 -7.77
N GLY A 433 -11.16 -7.48 -8.82
CA GLY A 433 -12.40 -8.14 -9.24
C GLY A 433 -12.14 -9.55 -9.74
N LYS A 434 -11.06 -9.76 -10.50
CA LYS A 434 -10.62 -11.08 -10.94
C LYS A 434 -10.24 -11.99 -9.77
N GLU A 435 -9.49 -11.48 -8.80
CA GLU A 435 -9.17 -12.23 -7.57
C GLU A 435 -10.42 -12.61 -6.79
N ALA A 436 -11.34 -11.66 -6.62
CA ALA A 436 -12.60 -11.92 -5.92
C ALA A 436 -13.43 -12.98 -6.66
N ALA A 437 -13.50 -12.93 -7.99
CA ALA A 437 -14.17 -13.95 -8.80
C ALA A 437 -13.58 -15.35 -8.59
N ILE A 438 -12.24 -15.48 -8.57
CA ILE A 438 -11.56 -16.76 -8.28
C ILE A 438 -11.94 -17.26 -6.88
N ILE A 439 -11.72 -16.45 -5.85
CA ILE A 439 -11.98 -16.88 -4.46
C ILE A 439 -13.46 -17.20 -4.24
N HIS A 440 -14.39 -16.42 -4.79
CA HIS A 440 -15.82 -16.71 -4.66
C HIS A 440 -16.21 -17.97 -5.40
N SER A 441 -15.67 -18.21 -6.59
CA SER A 441 -15.95 -19.42 -7.38
C SER A 441 -15.45 -20.68 -6.67
N ILE A 442 -14.32 -20.61 -5.99
CA ILE A 442 -13.82 -21.69 -5.13
C ILE A 442 -14.71 -21.83 -3.88
N THR A 443 -15.03 -20.74 -3.21
CA THR A 443 -15.87 -20.73 -1.99
C THR A 443 -17.21 -21.46 -2.22
N VAL A 444 -17.92 -21.14 -3.31
CA VAL A 444 -19.24 -21.74 -3.59
C VAL A 444 -19.17 -23.21 -3.99
N ARG A 445 -17.99 -23.71 -4.35
CA ARG A 445 -17.72 -25.11 -4.74
C ARG A 445 -17.36 -26.01 -3.57
N GLY A 446 -17.17 -25.47 -2.36
CA GLY A 446 -16.79 -26.24 -1.17
C GLY A 446 -17.63 -27.51 -0.97
N LYS A 447 -18.97 -27.38 -1.04
CA LYS A 447 -19.88 -28.53 -0.90
C LYS A 447 -19.68 -29.61 -1.98
N LYS A 448 -19.46 -29.21 -3.24
CA LYS A 448 -19.24 -30.12 -4.38
C LYS A 448 -17.95 -30.93 -4.19
N TYR A 449 -16.89 -30.28 -3.71
CA TYR A 449 -15.55 -30.87 -3.57
C TYR A 449 -15.19 -31.27 -2.14
N ARG A 450 -16.16 -31.31 -1.24
CA ARG A 450 -16.03 -31.79 0.15
C ARG A 450 -14.96 -31.04 0.97
N PHE A 451 -14.89 -29.71 0.81
CA PHE A 451 -14.15 -28.83 1.73
C PHE A 451 -15.06 -27.71 2.25
N GLU A 452 -14.77 -27.18 3.43
CA GLU A 452 -15.56 -26.13 4.06
C GLU A 452 -14.80 -24.80 4.04
N PRO A 453 -15.26 -23.76 3.32
CA PRO A 453 -14.66 -22.45 3.41
C PRO A 453 -14.98 -21.78 4.75
N LEU A 454 -13.97 -21.42 5.52
CA LEU A 454 -14.13 -20.82 6.84
C LEU A 454 -13.90 -19.31 6.83
N LEU A 455 -12.78 -18.84 6.24
CA LEU A 455 -12.43 -17.42 6.23
C LEU A 455 -11.89 -16.97 4.88
N ASN A 456 -12.38 -15.83 4.40
CA ASN A 456 -11.82 -15.15 3.24
C ASN A 456 -10.65 -14.22 3.65
N LEU A 457 -9.50 -14.36 2.98
CA LEU A 457 -8.27 -13.59 3.22
C LEU A 457 -7.89 -12.69 2.03
N HIS A 458 -8.85 -12.04 1.35
CA HIS A 458 -8.66 -11.20 0.16
C HIS A 458 -8.21 -11.98 -1.09
N ASP A 459 -6.94 -12.39 -1.14
CA ASP A 459 -6.31 -13.21 -2.18
C ASP A 459 -6.14 -14.67 -1.74
N GLY A 460 -6.67 -15.01 -0.57
CA GLY A 460 -6.63 -16.35 -0.01
C GLY A 460 -7.92 -16.81 0.66
N LEU A 461 -7.89 -18.05 1.12
CA LEU A 461 -9.01 -18.73 1.76
C LEU A 461 -8.47 -19.67 2.85
N ILE A 462 -9.08 -19.64 4.04
CA ILE A 462 -8.90 -20.69 5.04
C ILE A 462 -10.04 -21.68 4.89
N THR A 463 -9.72 -22.97 4.78
CA THR A 463 -10.69 -24.05 4.63
C THR A 463 -10.50 -25.13 5.69
N ARG A 464 -11.58 -25.87 5.97
CA ARG A 464 -11.51 -27.21 6.55
C ARG A 464 -11.41 -28.22 5.41
N GLY A 465 -10.39 -29.06 5.45
CA GLY A 465 -10.03 -29.96 4.36
C GLY A 465 -9.30 -29.25 3.22
N PRO A 466 -8.47 -29.99 2.47
CA PRO A 466 -7.70 -29.43 1.37
C PRO A 466 -8.62 -29.09 0.18
N ILE A 467 -8.29 -28.04 -0.57
CA ILE A 467 -8.98 -27.71 -1.83
C ILE A 467 -8.44 -28.66 -2.92
N PRO A 468 -9.28 -29.54 -3.51
CA PRO A 468 -8.81 -30.47 -4.54
C PRO A 468 -8.41 -29.75 -5.83
N GLN A 469 -7.40 -30.27 -6.54
CA GLN A 469 -6.96 -29.70 -7.83
C GLN A 469 -8.10 -29.64 -8.85
N ALA A 470 -8.98 -30.64 -8.88
CA ALA A 470 -10.16 -30.64 -9.75
C ALA A 470 -11.13 -29.46 -9.51
N CYS A 471 -11.15 -28.88 -8.31
CA CYS A 471 -11.90 -27.64 -8.04
C CYS A 471 -11.20 -26.43 -8.66
N ILE A 472 -9.86 -26.40 -8.62
CA ILE A 472 -9.05 -25.33 -9.21
C ILE A 472 -9.20 -25.35 -10.73
N ASP A 473 -9.08 -26.53 -11.34
CA ASP A 473 -9.17 -26.72 -12.79
C ASP A 473 -10.53 -26.28 -13.33
N GLU A 474 -11.64 -26.66 -12.67
CA GLU A 474 -12.99 -26.21 -13.05
C GLU A 474 -13.13 -24.69 -12.95
N VAL A 475 -12.55 -24.06 -11.92
CA VAL A 475 -12.61 -22.59 -11.78
C VAL A 475 -11.76 -21.90 -12.86
N ILE A 476 -10.62 -22.47 -13.26
CA ILE A 476 -9.82 -21.98 -14.38
C ILE A 476 -10.61 -22.08 -15.68
N GLU A 477 -11.27 -23.21 -15.93
CA GLU A 477 -12.10 -23.43 -17.12
C GLU A 477 -13.25 -22.41 -17.18
N ASP A 478 -14.00 -22.26 -16.08
CA ASP A 478 -15.15 -21.35 -15.98
C ASP A 478 -14.77 -19.88 -16.19
N LEU A 479 -13.67 -19.44 -15.59
CA LEU A 479 -13.27 -18.03 -15.58
C LEU A 479 -12.34 -17.67 -16.74
N GLY A 480 -11.69 -18.65 -17.37
CA GLY A 480 -10.66 -18.44 -18.39
C GLY A 480 -9.42 -17.72 -17.85
N ILE A 481 -9.16 -17.78 -16.54
CA ILE A 481 -8.02 -17.12 -15.89
C ILE A 481 -7.15 -18.20 -15.24
N PRO A 482 -5.90 -18.38 -15.70
CA PRO A 482 -4.99 -19.30 -15.05
C PRO A 482 -4.55 -18.72 -13.69
N PHE A 483 -4.59 -19.55 -12.66
CA PHE A 483 -4.07 -19.23 -11.33
C PHE A 483 -3.52 -20.48 -10.63
N GLU A 484 -2.76 -20.27 -9.56
CA GLU A 484 -2.22 -21.33 -8.72
C GLU A 484 -2.52 -20.96 -7.26
N LEU A 485 -3.01 -21.93 -6.48
CA LEU A 485 -3.11 -21.81 -5.03
C LEU A 485 -1.92 -22.47 -4.38
N ILE A 486 -1.29 -21.75 -3.45
CA ILE A 486 -0.24 -22.33 -2.60
C ILE A 486 -0.71 -22.41 -1.15
N PRO A 487 -0.46 -23.54 -0.47
CA PRO A 487 -0.63 -23.60 0.97
C PRO A 487 0.37 -22.65 1.63
N LYS A 488 -0.12 -21.94 2.64
CA LYS A 488 0.64 -21.11 3.55
C LYS A 488 0.58 -21.74 4.92
N PRO A 489 1.61 -21.51 5.75
CA PRO A 489 1.43 -21.67 7.19
C PRO A 489 0.18 -20.88 7.61
N LEU A 490 -0.64 -21.48 8.46
CA LEU A 490 -1.73 -20.76 9.12
C LEU A 490 -1.21 -19.49 9.79
#